data_AF-F4LNE7-F1
#
_entry.id   AF-F4LNE7-F1
#
_cell.length_a   1.000
_cell.length_b   1.000
_cell.length_c   1.000
_cell.angle_alpha   90.00
_cell.angle_beta   90.00
_cell.angle_gamma   90.00
#
_symmetry.space_group_name_H-M   'P 1'
#
loop_
_entity.id
_entity.type
_entity.pdbx_description
1 polymer ?
#
loop_
_entity_poly.entity_id
_entity_poly.type
_entity_poly.pdbx_seq_one_letter_code
_entity_poly.pdbx_strand_id
1 'polypeptide(L)'
;MIAPDKLSHLRGGQKRRKLALCFGALERDIAGIAEAGCGYSFPSLSRGEYVKKLARVVLEDPQLPPSAAGELERLLAADPFDERRVCNCARNHLLAVIGTFPAEWDLVIAPHRTEAAQSVCAERDFYRGVTVYAEDIRSPFNLGSIFRTAEAMGAERVLLSPGCADPAHSRALRSGMGCIETMPWERVPLEALPAGVPVFVLETGGTPLDEFAFPREGIVVIGSEELGVSPEALKRGTYGRVSIPMKGLKASLNVGVAFGILMQAWVRSLQGV
;
A
#
# COMPACT_ATOMS: atom_id res chain seq x y z
N MET A 1 14.96 -6.08 -16.50
CA MET A 1 14.64 -4.91 -17.36
C MET A 1 14.51 -5.33 -18.83
N ILE A 2 13.88 -4.53 -19.71
CA ILE A 2 13.68 -4.89 -21.13
C ILE A 2 14.88 -4.45 -22.01
N ALA A 3 15.37 -5.31 -22.90
CA ALA A 3 16.44 -4.92 -23.82
C ALA A 3 15.97 -3.76 -24.74
N PRO A 4 16.80 -2.73 -25.02
CA PRO A 4 16.36 -1.57 -25.80
C PRO A 4 15.85 -1.96 -27.18
N ASP A 5 16.51 -2.92 -27.83
CA ASP A 5 16.15 -3.39 -29.17
C ASP A 5 14.76 -4.04 -29.19
N LYS A 6 14.37 -4.70 -28.10
CA LYS A 6 13.04 -5.32 -27.97
C LYS A 6 11.90 -4.31 -27.84
N LEU A 7 12.20 -3.06 -27.47
CA LEU A 7 11.19 -1.99 -27.42
C LEU A 7 10.73 -1.56 -28.81
N SER A 8 11.55 -1.74 -29.84
CA SER A 8 11.19 -1.45 -31.24
C SER A 8 10.00 -2.28 -31.73
N HIS A 9 9.77 -3.47 -31.14
CA HIS A 9 8.65 -4.34 -31.46
C HIS A 9 7.32 -3.91 -30.81
N LEU A 10 7.36 -2.98 -29.84
CA LEU A 10 6.16 -2.45 -29.18
C LEU A 10 5.69 -1.16 -29.88
N ARG A 11 4.37 -0.95 -29.94
CA ARG A 11 3.76 0.23 -30.58
C ARG A 11 2.77 0.93 -29.65
N GLY A 12 2.57 2.24 -29.88
CA GLY A 12 1.55 3.05 -29.21
C GLY A 12 1.63 3.01 -27.68
N GLY A 13 0.47 3.00 -27.01
CA GLY A 13 0.36 3.05 -25.56
C GLY A 13 1.07 1.90 -24.81
N GLN A 14 1.19 0.72 -25.41
CA GLN A 14 1.90 -0.42 -24.81
C GLN A 14 3.40 -0.14 -24.68
N LYS A 15 4.01 0.49 -25.71
CA LYS A 15 5.41 0.93 -25.67
C LYS A 15 5.63 1.95 -24.55
N ARG A 16 4.76 2.96 -24.47
CA ARG A 16 4.84 4.01 -23.44
C ARG A 16 4.71 3.46 -22.02
N ARG A 17 3.72 2.60 -21.78
CA ARG A 17 3.52 1.95 -20.47
C ARG A 17 4.75 1.13 -20.07
N LYS A 18 5.31 0.36 -21.01
CA LYS A 18 6.51 -0.45 -20.73
C LYS A 18 7.73 0.42 -20.42
N LEU A 19 7.92 1.51 -21.16
CA LEU A 19 8.99 2.49 -20.91
C LEU A 19 8.83 3.15 -19.53
N ALA A 20 7.63 3.64 -19.18
CA ALA A 20 7.37 4.27 -17.89
C ALA A 20 7.66 3.32 -16.71
N LEU A 21 7.23 2.06 -16.80
CA LEU A 21 7.55 1.03 -15.80
C LEU A 21 9.06 0.74 -15.73
N CYS A 22 9.75 0.73 -16.87
CA CYS A 22 11.19 0.49 -16.94
C CYS A 22 11.99 1.63 -16.29
N PHE A 23 11.61 2.90 -16.54
CA PHE A 23 12.22 4.04 -15.87
C PHE A 23 11.96 4.02 -14.36
N GLY A 24 10.76 3.64 -13.92
CA GLY A 24 10.46 3.48 -12.50
C GLY A 24 11.31 2.39 -11.83
N ALA A 25 11.56 1.28 -12.53
CA ALA A 25 12.46 0.23 -12.04
C ALA A 25 13.92 0.70 -11.99
N LEU A 26 14.37 1.48 -12.98
CA LEU A 26 15.69 2.12 -12.99
C LEU A 26 15.86 3.12 -11.84
N GLU A 27 14.85 3.93 -11.53
CA GLU A 27 14.89 4.84 -10.37
C GLU A 27 15.12 4.08 -9.07
N ARG A 28 14.45 2.93 -8.89
CA ARG A 28 14.65 2.05 -7.72
C ARG A 28 16.03 1.41 -7.70
N ASP A 29 16.52 0.94 -8.84
CA ASP A 29 17.86 0.37 -8.99
C ASP A 29 18.96 1.39 -8.68
N ILE A 30 18.85 2.61 -9.21
CA ILE A 30 19.79 3.71 -8.94
C ILE A 30 19.78 4.09 -7.45
N ALA A 31 18.63 4.00 -6.79
CA ALA A 31 18.48 4.24 -5.36
C ALA A 31 18.91 3.04 -4.48
N GLY A 32 19.37 1.92 -5.07
CA GLY A 32 19.85 0.74 -4.33
C GLY A 32 18.74 -0.16 -3.76
N ILE A 33 17.51 -0.04 -4.27
CA ILE A 33 16.30 -0.66 -3.71
C ILE A 33 15.50 -1.38 -4.80
N ALA A 34 16.21 -1.98 -5.77
CA ALA A 34 15.60 -2.75 -6.83
C ALA A 34 14.77 -3.92 -6.27
N GLU A 35 13.59 -4.15 -6.87
CA GLU A 35 12.82 -5.37 -6.61
C GLU A 35 13.62 -6.61 -7.08
N ALA A 36 13.43 -7.76 -6.42
CA ALA A 36 14.09 -8.99 -6.79
C ALA A 36 13.88 -9.32 -8.29
N GLY A 37 14.97 -9.59 -9.00
CA GLY A 37 14.95 -9.84 -10.44
C GLY A 37 14.69 -8.62 -11.35
N CYS A 38 14.52 -7.43 -10.77
CA CYS A 38 14.27 -6.19 -11.52
C CYS A 38 15.48 -5.26 -11.63
N GLY A 39 16.59 -5.59 -10.96
CA GLY A 39 17.84 -4.82 -11.03
C GLY A 39 18.43 -4.75 -12.43
N TYR A 40 19.30 -3.75 -12.63
CA TYR A 40 20.04 -3.59 -13.87
C TYR A 40 21.13 -4.67 -13.96
N SER A 41 21.13 -5.46 -15.04
CA SER A 41 22.01 -6.62 -15.17
C SER A 41 22.52 -6.88 -16.59
N PHE A 42 22.57 -5.85 -17.45
CA PHE A 42 23.08 -6.03 -18.82
C PHE A 42 24.62 -5.99 -18.82
N PRO A 43 25.31 -7.07 -19.24
CA PRO A 43 26.77 -7.18 -19.11
C PRO A 43 27.56 -6.35 -20.12
N SER A 44 26.96 -6.04 -21.27
CA SER A 44 27.62 -5.34 -22.39
C SER A 44 27.27 -3.85 -22.49
N LEU A 45 26.56 -3.31 -21.51
CA LEU A 45 26.05 -1.94 -21.51
C LEU A 45 26.16 -1.37 -20.10
N SER A 46 26.60 -0.11 -19.97
CA SER A 46 26.54 0.56 -18.67
C SER A 46 25.12 1.03 -18.39
N ARG A 47 24.75 1.14 -17.11
CA ARG A 47 23.42 1.63 -16.73
C ARG A 47 23.13 3.01 -17.31
N GLY A 48 24.11 3.93 -17.26
CA GLY A 48 23.99 5.25 -17.88
C GLY A 48 23.75 5.19 -19.40
N GLU A 49 24.49 4.36 -20.14
CA GLU A 49 24.26 4.20 -21.59
C GLU A 49 22.92 3.53 -21.90
N TYR A 50 22.45 2.63 -21.04
CA TYR A 50 21.10 2.07 -21.15
C TYR A 50 20.01 3.12 -20.92
N VAL A 51 20.13 3.95 -19.89
CA VAL A 51 19.20 5.06 -19.63
C VAL A 51 19.15 6.00 -20.83
N LYS A 52 20.30 6.39 -21.40
CA LYS A 52 20.37 7.22 -22.62
C LYS A 52 19.65 6.56 -23.80
N LYS A 53 19.88 5.26 -24.03
CA LYS A 53 19.19 4.52 -25.12
C LYS A 53 17.68 4.53 -24.92
N LEU A 54 17.18 4.27 -23.71
CA LEU A 54 15.75 4.32 -23.43
C LEU A 54 15.17 5.72 -23.62
N ALA A 55 15.85 6.76 -23.15
CA ALA A 55 15.40 8.14 -23.28
C ALA A 55 15.33 8.58 -24.75
N ARG A 56 16.26 8.14 -25.60
CA ARG A 56 16.17 8.36 -27.07
C ARG A 56 14.92 7.73 -27.67
N VAL A 57 14.51 6.55 -27.22
CA VAL A 57 13.25 5.93 -27.64
C VAL A 57 12.03 6.75 -27.21
N VAL A 58 12.11 7.50 -26.09
CA VAL A 58 11.05 8.42 -25.66
C VAL A 58 10.98 9.64 -26.57
N LEU A 59 12.13 10.20 -26.97
CA LEU A 59 12.20 11.35 -27.89
C LEU A 59 11.57 11.06 -29.27
N GLU A 60 11.52 9.80 -29.67
CA GLU A 60 10.86 9.35 -30.91
C GLU A 60 9.33 9.25 -30.79
N ASP A 61 8.73 9.43 -29.60
CA ASP A 61 7.28 9.30 -29.44
C ASP A 61 6.53 10.50 -30.04
N PRO A 62 5.61 10.28 -31.01
CA PRO A 62 4.94 11.38 -31.70
C PRO A 62 3.96 12.17 -30.82
N GLN A 63 3.61 11.66 -29.63
CA GLN A 63 2.76 12.39 -28.67
C GLN A 63 3.56 13.07 -27.57
N LEU A 64 4.89 13.01 -27.58
CA LEU A 64 5.72 13.74 -26.63
C LEU A 64 5.68 15.25 -26.96
N PRO A 65 5.29 16.12 -26.01
CA PRO A 65 5.28 17.57 -26.26
C PRO A 65 6.68 18.10 -26.58
N PRO A 66 6.83 19.10 -27.47
CA PRO A 66 8.14 19.68 -27.79
C PRO A 66 8.89 20.24 -26.58
N SER A 67 8.17 20.79 -25.60
CA SER A 67 8.75 21.27 -24.34
C SER A 67 9.35 20.15 -23.50
N ALA A 68 8.68 18.99 -23.45
CA ALA A 68 9.15 17.79 -22.78
C ALA A 68 10.36 17.17 -23.48
N ALA A 69 10.34 17.13 -24.82
CA ALA A 69 11.48 16.68 -25.62
C ALA A 69 12.71 17.55 -25.35
N GLY A 70 12.57 18.88 -25.41
CA GLY A 70 13.67 19.80 -25.14
C GLY A 70 14.20 19.73 -23.70
N GLU A 71 13.36 19.43 -22.71
CA GLU A 71 13.82 19.17 -21.35
C GLU A 71 14.64 17.88 -21.26
N LEU A 72 14.16 16.79 -21.85
CA LEU A 72 14.84 15.50 -21.84
C LEU A 72 16.18 15.56 -22.60
N GLU A 73 16.24 16.27 -23.72
CA GLU A 73 17.48 16.52 -24.48
C GLU A 73 18.52 17.28 -23.64
N ARG A 74 18.11 18.32 -22.92
CA ARG A 74 19.02 19.05 -22.01
C ARG A 74 19.59 18.14 -20.93
N LEU A 75 18.78 17.27 -20.34
CA LEU A 75 19.23 16.31 -19.32
C LEU A 75 20.16 15.24 -19.90
N LEU A 76 19.94 14.81 -21.14
CA LEU A 76 20.81 13.84 -21.82
C LEU A 76 22.18 14.42 -22.19
N ALA A 77 22.26 15.73 -22.41
CA ALA A 77 23.49 16.46 -22.70
C ALA A 77 24.22 16.99 -21.45
N ALA A 78 23.63 16.83 -20.25
CA ALA A 78 24.21 17.33 -19.02
C ALA A 78 25.50 16.57 -18.63
N ASP A 79 26.47 17.31 -18.11
CA ASP A 79 27.71 16.79 -17.54
C ASP A 79 27.93 17.41 -16.15
N PRO A 80 27.95 16.62 -15.05
CA PRO A 80 27.84 15.17 -15.02
C PRO A 80 26.44 14.66 -15.39
N PHE A 81 26.40 13.48 -16.02
CA PHE A 81 25.15 12.81 -16.40
C PHE A 81 24.41 12.27 -15.18
N ASP A 82 23.19 12.77 -14.94
CA ASP A 82 22.32 12.32 -13.84
C ASP A 82 21.28 11.30 -14.34
N GLU A 83 21.59 10.02 -14.15
CA GLU A 83 20.71 8.90 -14.53
C GLU A 83 19.32 9.01 -13.91
N ARG A 84 19.24 9.37 -12.62
CA ARG A 84 17.99 9.39 -11.87
C ARG A 84 17.08 10.50 -12.38
N ARG A 85 17.63 11.67 -12.65
CA ARG A 85 16.89 12.83 -13.16
C ARG A 85 16.33 12.59 -14.56
N VAL A 86 17.11 11.94 -15.44
CA VAL A 86 16.62 11.52 -16.77
C VAL A 86 15.50 10.50 -16.63
N CYS A 87 15.65 9.49 -15.77
CA CYS A 87 14.61 8.47 -15.55
C CYS A 87 13.30 9.09 -15.04
N ASN A 88 13.40 9.99 -14.06
CA ASN A 88 12.25 10.68 -13.50
C ASN A 88 11.53 11.56 -14.53
N CYS A 89 12.28 12.40 -15.24
CA CYS A 89 11.75 13.28 -16.29
C CYS A 89 11.06 12.49 -17.40
N ALA A 90 11.73 11.48 -17.97
CA ALA A 90 11.18 10.63 -19.02
C ALA A 90 9.91 9.89 -18.56
N ARG A 91 9.90 9.35 -17.32
CA ARG A 91 8.74 8.66 -16.76
C ARG A 91 7.55 9.60 -16.61
N ASN A 92 7.75 10.78 -16.04
CA ASN A 92 6.66 11.73 -15.80
C ASN A 92 6.02 12.20 -17.11
N HIS A 93 6.82 12.51 -18.13
CA HIS A 93 6.31 12.89 -19.45
C HIS A 93 5.55 11.74 -20.12
N LEU A 94 6.06 10.50 -20.04
CA LEU A 94 5.33 9.33 -20.55
C LEU A 94 4.01 9.10 -19.83
N LEU A 95 3.98 9.23 -18.50
CA LEU A 95 2.76 9.09 -17.71
C LEU A 95 1.73 10.15 -18.13
N ALA A 96 2.15 11.41 -18.27
CA ALA A 96 1.29 12.50 -18.76
C ALA A 96 0.71 12.20 -20.16
N VAL A 97 1.52 11.68 -21.09
CA VAL A 97 1.07 11.28 -22.44
C VAL A 97 0.07 10.12 -22.40
N ILE A 98 0.16 9.20 -21.44
CA ILE A 98 -0.78 8.10 -21.26
C ILE A 98 -2.07 8.57 -20.56
N GLY A 99 -2.15 9.84 -20.13
CA GLY A 99 -3.28 10.37 -19.35
C GLY A 99 -3.30 9.84 -17.92
N THR A 100 -2.15 9.37 -17.43
CA THR A 100 -1.96 8.94 -16.04
C THR A 100 -1.09 10.00 -15.37
N PHE A 101 -1.60 10.77 -14.41
CA PHE A 101 -0.73 11.66 -13.65
C PHE A 101 0.11 10.81 -12.69
N PRO A 102 1.40 11.15 -12.44
CA PRO A 102 2.11 10.58 -11.30
C PRO A 102 1.28 10.89 -10.06
N ALA A 103 0.70 9.87 -9.45
CA ALA A 103 0.04 10.06 -8.16
C ALA A 103 1.12 10.12 -7.08
N GLU A 104 0.85 10.63 -5.87
CA GLU A 104 1.81 10.53 -4.76
C GLU A 104 2.31 9.08 -4.53
N TRP A 105 1.50 8.09 -4.93
CA TRP A 105 1.82 6.66 -4.96
C TRP A 105 2.97 6.25 -5.90
N ASP A 106 3.39 7.14 -6.80
CA ASP A 106 4.50 6.97 -7.76
C ASP A 106 5.84 7.53 -7.24
N LEU A 107 5.86 8.16 -6.06
CA LEU A 107 7.09 8.55 -5.40
C LEU A 107 7.75 7.30 -4.79
N VAL A 108 9.02 7.11 -5.14
CA VAL A 108 9.88 6.09 -4.55
C VAL A 108 10.10 6.45 -3.09
N ILE A 109 9.26 5.94 -2.18
CA ILE A 109 9.55 5.92 -0.75
C ILE A 109 10.71 4.93 -0.59
N ALA A 110 11.85 5.42 -0.12
CA ALA A 110 12.97 4.55 0.21
C ALA A 110 12.46 3.51 1.23
N PRO A 111 12.58 2.19 0.98
CA PRO A 111 12.29 1.19 1.99
C PRO A 111 13.11 1.53 3.25
N HIS A 112 12.43 1.53 4.39
CA HIS A 112 13.12 1.42 5.66
C HIS A 112 13.94 0.12 5.62
N ARG A 113 15.19 0.17 6.09
CA ARG A 113 16.08 -1.01 6.08
C ARG A 113 15.40 -2.15 6.82
N THR A 114 15.14 -3.24 6.12
CA THR A 114 14.79 -4.54 6.68
C THR A 114 16.05 -5.20 7.25
N GLU A 115 16.65 -4.61 8.28
CA GLU A 115 17.54 -5.35 9.17
C GLU A 115 16.66 -6.05 10.22
N ALA A 116 16.49 -7.36 10.00
CA ALA A 116 16.06 -8.39 10.93
C ALA A 116 15.42 -7.97 12.27
N ALA A 117 14.12 -8.23 12.40
CA ALA A 117 13.50 -8.89 13.56
C ALA A 117 13.91 -8.44 14.99
N GLN A 118 14.11 -7.14 15.19
CA GLN A 118 13.98 -6.49 16.49
C GLN A 118 13.09 -5.27 16.28
N SER A 119 12.05 -5.15 17.11
CA SER A 119 11.05 -4.09 17.07
C SER A 119 11.69 -2.75 16.67
N VAL A 120 11.36 -2.24 15.48
CA VAL A 120 11.85 -0.93 14.99
C VAL A 120 11.45 0.21 15.94
N CYS A 121 10.49 -0.06 16.82
CA CYS A 121 10.01 0.82 17.87
C CYS A 121 10.44 0.29 19.25
N ALA A 122 11.18 1.10 20.02
CA ALA A 122 11.57 0.74 21.38
C ALA A 122 10.39 0.80 22.37
N GLU A 123 9.51 1.80 22.22
CA GLU A 123 8.32 2.03 23.05
C GLU A 123 7.22 2.67 22.20
N ARG A 124 5.97 2.20 22.35
CA ARG A 124 4.77 2.73 21.68
C ARG A 124 3.65 2.90 22.69
N ASP A 125 2.95 4.03 22.63
CA ASP A 125 1.70 4.23 23.38
C ASP A 125 0.52 3.54 22.66
N PHE A 126 -0.24 2.76 23.41
CA PHE A 126 -1.42 2.07 22.89
C PHE A 126 -2.44 1.79 24.01
N TYR A 127 -3.68 1.52 23.61
CA TYR A 127 -4.72 1.04 24.49
C TYR A 127 -4.58 -0.47 24.71
N ARG A 128 -4.21 -0.85 25.94
CA ARG A 128 -4.08 -2.27 26.31
C ARG A 128 -5.39 -3.02 26.07
N GLY A 129 -5.29 -4.19 25.45
CA GLY A 129 -6.40 -5.06 25.15
C GLY A 129 -7.17 -4.68 23.88
N VAL A 130 -6.84 -3.59 23.18
CA VAL A 130 -7.48 -3.20 21.92
C VAL A 130 -6.80 -3.93 20.76
N THR A 131 -7.46 -4.94 20.21
CA THR A 131 -6.91 -5.78 19.12
C THR A 131 -7.79 -5.70 17.88
N VAL A 132 -7.16 -5.73 16.71
CA VAL A 132 -7.83 -5.78 15.41
C VAL A 132 -7.62 -7.16 14.81
N TYR A 133 -8.67 -7.81 14.34
CA TYR A 133 -8.59 -9.02 13.53
C TYR A 133 -9.07 -8.70 12.10
N ALA A 134 -8.14 -8.72 11.15
CA ALA A 134 -8.44 -8.54 9.74
C ALA A 134 -8.73 -9.91 9.11
N GLU A 135 -9.97 -10.11 8.67
CA GLU A 135 -10.42 -11.34 8.04
C GLU A 135 -10.42 -11.18 6.52
N ASP A 136 -9.54 -11.94 5.86
CA ASP A 136 -9.47 -12.13 4.41
C ASP A 136 -9.39 -10.81 3.61
N ILE A 137 -8.63 -9.85 4.15
CA ILE A 137 -8.30 -8.60 3.46
C ILE A 137 -7.35 -8.92 2.30
N ARG A 138 -7.87 -8.92 1.08
CA ARG A 138 -7.12 -9.31 -0.12
C ARG A 138 -6.39 -8.16 -0.79
N SER A 139 -6.80 -6.91 -0.55
CA SER A 139 -6.10 -5.75 -1.09
C SER A 139 -4.88 -5.40 -0.24
N PRO A 140 -3.65 -5.47 -0.78
CA PRO A 140 -2.46 -5.03 -0.04
C PRO A 140 -2.56 -3.55 0.36
N PHE A 141 -3.23 -2.73 -0.47
CA PHE A 141 -3.43 -1.31 -0.16
C PHE A 141 -4.28 -1.14 1.11
N ASN A 142 -5.43 -1.83 1.19
CA ASN A 142 -6.30 -1.77 2.37
C ASN A 142 -5.59 -2.35 3.59
N LEU A 143 -4.84 -3.43 3.43
CA LEU A 143 -4.07 -4.02 4.51
C LEU A 143 -3.10 -2.99 5.12
N GLY A 144 -2.26 -2.33 4.31
CA GLY A 144 -1.38 -1.27 4.83
C GLY A 144 -2.15 -0.09 5.44
N SER A 145 -3.28 0.30 4.85
CA SER A 145 -4.15 1.35 5.41
C SER A 145 -4.71 0.98 6.79
N ILE A 146 -5.09 -0.29 6.98
CA ILE A 146 -5.54 -0.84 8.27
C ILE A 146 -4.42 -0.79 9.28
N PHE A 147 -3.20 -1.22 8.93
CA PHE A 147 -2.03 -1.11 9.82
C PHE A 147 -1.78 0.34 10.24
N ARG A 148 -1.75 1.27 9.29
CA ARG A 148 -1.55 2.69 9.58
C ARG A 148 -2.63 3.25 10.49
N THR A 149 -3.89 2.90 10.24
CA THR A 149 -5.03 3.35 11.05
C THR A 149 -4.96 2.75 12.45
N ALA A 150 -4.71 1.45 12.57
CA ALA A 150 -4.63 0.77 13.86
C ALA A 150 -3.47 1.31 14.71
N GLU A 151 -2.33 1.60 14.10
CA GLU A 151 -1.19 2.23 14.78
C GLU A 151 -1.54 3.64 15.27
N ALA A 152 -2.03 4.51 14.38
CA ALA A 152 -2.39 5.90 14.71
C ALA A 152 -3.50 6.00 15.76
N MET A 153 -4.38 5.00 15.83
CA MET A 153 -5.48 4.93 16.80
C MET A 153 -5.11 4.18 18.08
N GLY A 154 -3.86 3.76 18.23
CA GLY A 154 -3.36 3.12 19.45
C GLY A 154 -3.91 1.71 19.69
N ALA A 155 -4.23 0.94 18.64
CA ALA A 155 -4.52 -0.49 18.80
C ALA A 155 -3.25 -1.23 19.26
N GLU A 156 -3.35 -2.14 20.22
CA GLU A 156 -2.22 -2.91 20.77
C GLU A 156 -1.55 -3.81 19.74
N ARG A 157 -2.34 -4.49 18.90
CA ARG A 157 -1.84 -5.41 17.88
C ARG A 157 -2.84 -5.65 16.76
N VAL A 158 -2.35 -6.17 15.65
CA VAL A 158 -3.17 -6.63 14.52
C VAL A 158 -3.00 -8.12 14.32
N LEU A 159 -4.11 -8.85 14.23
CA LEU A 159 -4.15 -10.26 13.92
C LEU A 159 -4.68 -10.41 12.49
N LEU A 160 -4.04 -11.24 11.68
CA LEU A 160 -4.39 -11.45 10.28
C LEU A 160 -4.91 -12.87 10.08
N SER A 161 -6.04 -13.04 9.39
CA SER A 161 -6.44 -14.38 8.95
C SER A 161 -5.41 -14.96 7.96
N PRO A 162 -5.36 -16.29 7.79
CA PRO A 162 -4.50 -16.92 6.79
C PRO A 162 -4.74 -16.40 5.37
N GLY A 163 -5.98 -16.02 5.02
CA GLY A 163 -6.36 -15.53 3.70
C GLY A 163 -6.00 -14.07 3.41
N CYS A 164 -5.47 -13.31 4.38
CA CYS A 164 -5.03 -11.94 4.15
C CYS A 164 -3.84 -11.85 3.18
N ALA A 165 -3.80 -10.77 2.40
CA ALA A 165 -2.65 -10.41 1.57
C ALA A 165 -1.35 -10.37 2.38
N ASP A 166 -0.21 -10.52 1.71
CA ASP A 166 1.10 -10.46 2.36
C ASP A 166 1.41 -9.03 2.85
N PRO A 167 1.65 -8.79 4.16
CA PRO A 167 2.09 -7.50 4.68
C PRO A 167 3.41 -7.00 4.04
N ALA A 168 4.27 -7.90 3.58
CA ALA A 168 5.51 -7.56 2.89
C ALA A 168 5.29 -7.12 1.43
N HIS A 169 4.06 -7.19 0.91
CA HIS A 169 3.75 -6.73 -0.43
C HIS A 169 4.05 -5.21 -0.55
N SER A 170 4.77 -4.80 -1.59
CA SER A 170 5.22 -3.40 -1.78
C SER A 170 4.10 -2.34 -1.65
N ARG A 171 2.91 -2.62 -2.19
CA ARG A 171 1.71 -1.79 -1.99
C ARG A 171 1.25 -1.67 -0.52
N ALA A 172 1.33 -2.74 0.28
CA ALA A 172 1.01 -2.72 1.70
C ALA A 172 2.05 -1.95 2.51
N LEU A 173 3.34 -2.20 2.27
CA LEU A 173 4.43 -1.45 2.90
C LEU A 173 4.31 0.06 2.63
N ARG A 174 3.98 0.43 1.38
CA ARG A 174 3.78 1.83 1.00
C ARG A 174 2.54 2.46 1.64
N SER A 175 1.37 1.81 1.62
CA SER A 175 0.17 2.38 2.28
C SER A 175 0.27 2.36 3.81
N GLY A 176 1.02 1.40 4.36
CA GLY A 176 1.30 1.26 5.78
C GLY A 176 2.31 2.25 6.34
N MET A 177 3.12 2.91 5.50
CA MET A 177 4.06 3.97 5.92
C MET A 177 4.93 3.59 7.13
N GLY A 178 5.47 2.36 7.15
CA GLY A 178 6.29 1.85 8.25
C GLY A 178 5.51 1.24 9.42
N CYS A 179 4.20 1.45 9.52
CA CYS A 179 3.39 0.91 10.63
C CYS A 179 3.32 -0.62 10.67
N ILE A 180 3.57 -1.30 9.54
CA ILE A 180 3.66 -2.77 9.47
C ILE A 180 4.91 -3.29 10.20
N GLU A 181 5.98 -2.49 10.23
CA GLU A 181 7.26 -2.84 10.85
C GLU A 181 7.30 -2.49 12.34
N THR A 182 6.49 -1.51 12.77
CA THR A 182 6.45 -1.03 14.16
C THR A 182 5.35 -1.67 14.99
N MET A 183 4.22 -2.07 14.39
CA MET A 183 3.14 -2.72 15.15
C MET A 183 3.34 -4.23 15.30
N PRO A 184 3.06 -4.79 16.49
CA PRO A 184 2.94 -6.22 16.66
C PRO A 184 1.81 -6.78 15.80
N TRP A 185 2.13 -7.80 15.00
CA TRP A 185 1.12 -8.58 14.29
C TRP A 185 1.54 -10.02 14.09
N GLU A 186 0.54 -10.88 13.92
CA GLU A 186 0.74 -12.29 13.62
C GLU A 186 -0.41 -12.81 12.76
N ARG A 187 -0.14 -13.89 12.01
CA ARG A 187 -1.18 -14.62 11.29
C ARG A 187 -1.79 -15.67 12.22
N VAL A 188 -3.09 -15.55 12.45
CA VAL A 188 -3.83 -16.40 13.39
C VAL A 188 -5.12 -16.85 12.71
N PRO A 189 -5.42 -18.16 12.64
CA PRO A 189 -6.73 -18.61 12.16
C PRO A 189 -7.83 -18.25 13.17
N LEU A 190 -9.06 -18.06 12.69
CA LEU A 190 -10.17 -17.53 13.49
C LEU A 190 -10.44 -18.35 14.76
N GLU A 191 -10.33 -19.68 14.66
CA GLU A 191 -10.49 -20.64 15.75
C GLU A 191 -9.43 -20.52 16.85
N ALA A 192 -8.27 -19.92 16.54
CA ALA A 192 -7.18 -19.69 17.48
C ALA A 192 -7.26 -18.32 18.18
N LEU A 193 -8.29 -17.51 17.90
CA LEU A 193 -8.51 -16.27 18.64
C LEU A 193 -8.70 -16.55 20.14
N PRO A 194 -8.10 -15.74 21.04
CA PRO A 194 -8.16 -15.95 22.48
C PRO A 194 -9.59 -16.17 23.02
N ALA A 195 -9.75 -17.21 23.84
CA ALA A 195 -10.99 -17.44 24.58
C ALA A 195 -11.15 -16.40 25.71
N GLY A 196 -12.39 -16.06 26.06
CA GLY A 196 -12.69 -15.14 27.17
C GLY A 196 -12.48 -13.65 26.89
N VAL A 197 -11.90 -13.28 25.74
CA VAL A 197 -11.78 -11.88 25.29
C VAL A 197 -13.06 -11.47 24.53
N PRO A 198 -13.65 -10.29 24.79
CA PRO A 198 -14.76 -9.78 24.01
C PRO A 198 -14.43 -9.69 22.51
N VAL A 199 -15.23 -10.31 21.66
CA VAL A 199 -15.08 -10.22 20.20
C VAL A 199 -16.33 -9.60 19.61
N PHE A 200 -16.15 -8.52 18.85
CA PHE A 200 -17.23 -7.85 18.11
C PHE A 200 -16.85 -7.67 16.65
N VAL A 201 -17.85 -7.49 15.80
CA VAL A 201 -17.69 -7.49 14.34
C VAL A 201 -18.18 -6.17 13.75
N LEU A 202 -17.41 -5.57 12.86
CA LEU A 202 -17.85 -4.44 12.03
C LEU A 202 -18.58 -4.99 10.81
N GLU A 203 -19.90 -4.92 10.80
CA GLU A 203 -20.72 -5.43 9.71
C GLU A 203 -22.06 -4.69 9.64
N THR A 204 -22.65 -4.67 8.45
CA THR A 204 -23.99 -4.16 8.20
C THR A 204 -25.06 -4.88 9.02
N GLY A 205 -26.14 -4.15 9.37
CA GLY A 205 -27.29 -4.69 10.10
C GLY A 205 -27.11 -4.91 11.61
N GLY A 206 -26.05 -4.38 12.21
CA GLY A 206 -25.79 -4.40 13.65
C GLY A 206 -26.40 -3.24 14.43
N THR A 207 -25.97 -3.11 15.69
CA THR A 207 -26.21 -1.91 16.50
C THR A 207 -25.53 -0.72 15.83
N PRO A 208 -26.20 0.44 15.68
CA PRO A 208 -25.57 1.66 15.19
C PRO A 208 -24.33 2.05 16.01
N LEU A 209 -23.28 2.53 15.34
CA LEU A 209 -22.00 2.90 15.93
C LEU A 209 -22.14 3.80 17.17
N ASP A 210 -23.03 4.80 17.09
CA ASP A 210 -23.25 5.79 18.16
C ASP A 210 -24.00 5.22 19.38
N GLU A 211 -24.65 4.06 19.22
CA GLU A 211 -25.40 3.37 20.28
C GLU A 211 -24.66 2.13 20.79
N PHE A 212 -23.56 1.74 20.14
CA PHE A 212 -22.82 0.54 20.49
C PHE A 212 -21.98 0.75 21.74
N ALA A 213 -22.22 -0.07 22.77
CA ALA A 213 -21.43 -0.06 24.00
C ALA A 213 -20.09 -0.77 23.79
N PHE A 214 -19.06 -0.04 23.38
CA PHE A 214 -17.73 -0.59 23.14
C PHE A 214 -17.10 -1.20 24.40
N PRO A 215 -16.38 -2.34 24.26
CA PRO A 215 -15.69 -2.96 25.38
C PRO A 215 -14.41 -2.17 25.72
N ARG A 216 -13.96 -2.25 26.98
CA ARG A 216 -12.66 -1.65 27.39
C ARG A 216 -11.46 -2.36 26.77
N GLU A 217 -11.57 -3.68 26.61
CA GLU A 217 -10.59 -4.57 25.99
C GLU A 217 -11.35 -5.56 25.11
N GLY A 218 -10.81 -5.88 23.94
CA GLY A 218 -11.49 -6.75 23.00
C GLY A 218 -10.82 -6.87 21.65
N ILE A 219 -11.43 -7.66 20.79
CA ILE A 219 -11.03 -7.88 19.41
C ILE A 219 -12.15 -7.37 18.50
N VAL A 220 -11.85 -6.39 17.66
CA VAL A 220 -12.73 -6.05 16.53
C VAL A 220 -12.38 -6.89 15.32
N VAL A 221 -13.36 -7.54 14.72
CA VAL A 221 -13.22 -8.24 13.45
C VAL A 221 -13.69 -7.32 12.32
N ILE A 222 -12.86 -7.16 11.30
CA ILE A 222 -13.20 -6.49 10.03
C ILE A 222 -13.05 -7.50 8.89
N GLY A 223 -14.00 -7.48 7.95
CA GLY A 223 -14.12 -8.50 6.91
C GLY A 223 -13.63 -8.10 5.53
N SER A 224 -13.73 -9.06 4.61
CA SER A 224 -13.37 -8.97 3.20
C SER A 224 -14.10 -7.82 2.49
N GLU A 225 -13.41 -7.16 1.55
CA GLU A 225 -13.96 -6.05 0.80
C GLU A 225 -15.16 -6.41 -0.07
N GLU A 226 -15.25 -7.69 -0.48
CA GLU A 226 -16.29 -8.19 -1.37
C GLU A 226 -17.36 -8.98 -0.61
N LEU A 227 -16.95 -9.71 0.43
CA LEU A 227 -17.82 -10.69 1.10
C LEU A 227 -18.26 -10.23 2.50
N GLY A 228 -17.66 -9.18 3.06
CA GLY A 228 -17.87 -8.82 4.45
C GLY A 228 -17.25 -9.83 5.41
N VAL A 229 -17.79 -9.90 6.63
CA VAL A 229 -17.37 -10.84 7.67
C VAL A 229 -17.98 -12.22 7.43
N SER A 230 -17.17 -13.28 7.58
CA SER A 230 -17.63 -14.66 7.40
C SER A 230 -18.72 -15.05 8.41
N PRO A 231 -19.63 -16.00 8.08
CA PRO A 231 -20.58 -16.53 9.05
C PRO A 231 -19.92 -17.08 10.32
N GLU A 232 -18.72 -17.66 10.20
CA GLU A 232 -17.92 -18.18 11.29
C GLU A 232 -17.43 -17.05 12.20
N ALA A 233 -16.92 -15.95 11.63
CA ALA A 233 -16.50 -14.79 12.40
C ALA A 233 -17.69 -14.04 13.02
N LEU A 234 -18.84 -13.97 12.34
CA LEU A 234 -20.08 -13.46 12.92
C LEU A 234 -20.50 -14.26 14.16
N LYS A 235 -20.39 -15.60 14.12
CA LYS A 235 -20.64 -16.46 15.29
C LYS A 235 -19.62 -16.24 16.40
N ARG A 236 -18.36 -15.94 16.05
CA ARG A 236 -17.30 -15.63 17.02
C ARG A 236 -17.51 -14.26 17.69
N GLY A 237 -18.13 -13.32 16.99
CA GLY A 237 -18.47 -11.96 17.43
C GLY A 237 -19.55 -11.87 18.50
N THR A 238 -19.46 -12.67 19.57
CA THR A 238 -20.51 -12.81 20.59
C THR A 238 -20.72 -11.55 21.44
N TYR A 239 -19.77 -10.61 21.46
CA TYR A 239 -19.95 -9.33 22.14
C TYR A 239 -20.92 -8.42 21.38
N GLY A 240 -20.96 -8.53 20.05
CA GLY A 240 -21.96 -7.83 19.24
C GLY A 240 -21.51 -7.54 17.81
N ARG A 241 -22.48 -7.10 17.01
CA ARG A 241 -22.26 -6.59 15.66
C ARG A 241 -22.50 -5.09 15.67
N VAL A 242 -21.50 -4.32 15.29
CA VAL A 242 -21.57 -2.86 15.17
C VAL A 242 -21.65 -2.46 13.70
N SER A 243 -22.47 -1.47 13.40
CA SER A 243 -22.70 -0.99 12.03
C SER A 243 -22.57 0.52 11.94
N ILE A 244 -22.12 1.01 10.79
CA ILE A 244 -22.02 2.45 10.51
C ILE A 244 -23.29 2.87 9.77
N PRO A 245 -24.13 3.76 10.34
CA PRO A 245 -25.31 4.26 9.65
C PRO A 245 -24.95 5.02 8.37
N MET A 246 -25.62 4.72 7.26
CA MET A 246 -25.37 5.35 5.96
C MET A 246 -26.67 5.84 5.33
N LYS A 247 -26.62 7.00 4.67
CA LYS A 247 -27.77 7.59 3.95
C LYS A 247 -27.71 7.45 2.42
N GLY A 248 -26.52 7.21 1.87
CA GLY A 248 -26.30 7.19 0.42
C GLY A 248 -26.78 5.90 -0.26
N LEU A 249 -26.62 5.84 -1.59
CA LEU A 249 -27.02 4.69 -2.41
C LEU A 249 -26.11 3.45 -2.22
N LYS A 250 -24.91 3.62 -1.69
CA LYS A 250 -23.95 2.53 -1.52
C LYS A 250 -24.31 1.69 -0.31
N ALA A 251 -24.15 0.37 -0.44
CA ALA A 251 -24.43 -0.60 0.62
C ALA A 251 -23.27 -0.79 1.61
N SER A 252 -22.05 -0.36 1.25
CA SER A 252 -20.87 -0.45 2.11
C SER A 252 -19.87 0.68 1.85
N LEU A 253 -18.94 0.85 2.80
CA LEU A 253 -17.76 1.71 2.69
C LEU A 253 -16.53 0.87 2.31
N ASN A 254 -15.47 1.53 1.85
CA ASN A 254 -14.15 0.91 1.81
C ASN A 254 -13.77 0.44 3.23
N VAL A 255 -13.20 -0.77 3.35
CA VAL A 255 -12.88 -1.39 4.66
C VAL A 255 -11.96 -0.53 5.52
N GLY A 256 -10.95 0.13 4.94
CA GLY A 256 -10.05 1.02 5.68
C GLY A 256 -10.77 2.25 6.24
N VAL A 257 -11.72 2.81 5.47
CA VAL A 257 -12.54 3.94 5.92
C VAL A 257 -13.50 3.51 7.04
N ALA A 258 -14.19 2.38 6.85
CA ALA A 258 -15.10 1.83 7.86
C ALA A 258 -14.36 1.52 9.17
N PHE A 259 -13.18 0.91 9.06
CA PHE A 259 -12.31 0.61 10.18
C PHE A 259 -11.86 1.89 10.92
N GLY A 260 -11.45 2.93 10.21
CA GLY A 260 -11.06 4.20 10.82
C GLY A 260 -12.21 4.88 11.58
N ILE A 261 -13.42 4.89 11.01
CA ILE A 261 -14.62 5.42 11.68
C ILE A 261 -14.89 4.65 12.97
N LEU A 262 -14.81 3.31 12.92
CA LEU A 262 -15.01 2.48 14.10
C LEU A 262 -13.95 2.72 15.17
N MET A 263 -12.67 2.75 14.79
CA MET A 263 -11.58 2.97 15.74
C MET A 263 -11.72 4.33 16.44
N GLN A 264 -12.15 5.37 15.72
CA GLN A 264 -12.40 6.67 16.33
C GLN A 264 -13.51 6.62 17.38
N ALA A 265 -14.60 5.92 17.11
CA ALA A 265 -15.68 5.74 18.08
C ALA A 265 -15.22 4.92 19.29
N TRP A 266 -14.46 3.84 19.06
CA TRP A 266 -13.96 2.98 20.13
C TRP A 266 -12.97 3.73 21.03
N VAL A 267 -11.95 4.39 20.46
CA VAL A 267 -10.96 5.19 21.21
C VAL A 267 -11.64 6.27 22.03
N ARG A 268 -12.62 6.97 21.46
CA ARG A 268 -13.40 7.96 22.19
C ARG A 268 -14.09 7.37 23.42
N SER A 269 -14.71 6.19 23.30
CA SER A 269 -15.32 5.51 24.46
C SER A 269 -14.32 5.14 25.56
N LEU A 270 -13.06 4.86 25.20
CA LEU A 270 -12.00 4.52 26.15
C LEU A 270 -11.51 5.76 26.91
N GLN A 271 -11.56 6.93 26.28
CA GLN A 271 -11.20 8.21 26.88
C GLN A 271 -12.30 8.77 27.81
N GLY A 272 -13.51 8.22 27.77
CA GLY A 272 -14.63 8.65 28.62
C GLY A 272 -15.26 9.99 28.20
N VAL A 273 -15.26 10.32 26.91
CA VAL A 273 -15.76 11.58 26.31
C VAL A 273 -16.90 11.34 25.32
#